data_AF-A0A953IET3-F1
#
_entry.id   AF-A0A953IET3-F1
#
_cell.length_a   1.000
_cell.length_b   1.000
_cell.length_c   1.000
_cell.angle_alpha   90.00
_cell.angle_beta   90.00
_cell.angle_gamma   90.00
#
_symmetry.space_group_name_H-M   'P 1'
#
loop_
_entity.id
_entity.type
_entity.pdbx_description
1 polymer ?
#
loop_
_entity_poly.entity_id
_entity_poly.type
_entity_poly.pdbx_seq_one_letter_code
_entity_poly.pdbx_strand_id
1 'polypeptide(L)'
;MMTGGTGERPESAASELEERARALRCLYRIDEILGRRDITTDELVRALLAAIPEGFTHPEVCGTRARLRDRRFASSDFVPTPWLLTVPLVVQGETTGELEVYYTEPRAQRDQGPFLDEERRLLETIAEHLASVLARRRL
;
A
#
# COMPACT_ATOMS: atom_id res chain seq x y z
N MET A 1 9.59 -1.50 -43.32
CA MET A 1 10.86 -1.86 -42.66
C MET A 1 10.98 -1.09 -41.36
N MET A 2 11.47 -1.76 -40.32
CA MET A 2 11.93 -1.27 -39.00
C MET A 2 10.82 -0.84 -38.02
N THR A 3 10.25 -1.74 -37.21
CA THR A 3 10.72 -2.25 -35.89
C THR A 3 11.13 -1.15 -34.90
N GLY A 4 10.26 -0.90 -33.93
CA GLY A 4 10.57 -0.20 -32.69
C GLY A 4 9.90 -0.93 -31.54
N GLY A 5 10.43 -2.11 -31.19
CA GLY A 5 10.03 -2.83 -29.99
C GLY A 5 10.36 -1.99 -28.77
N THR A 6 9.35 -1.74 -27.93
CA THR A 6 9.56 -1.20 -26.59
C THR A 6 10.32 -2.26 -25.82
N GLY A 7 11.58 -1.97 -25.49
CA GLY A 7 12.43 -2.89 -24.74
C GLY A 7 11.91 -3.10 -23.34
N GLU A 8 11.11 -4.14 -23.13
CA GLU A 8 11.03 -4.81 -21.85
C GLU A 8 12.44 -5.28 -21.49
N ARG A 9 13.04 -4.64 -20.48
CA ARG A 9 14.26 -5.16 -19.87
C ARG A 9 13.88 -6.50 -19.22
N PRO A 10 14.62 -7.59 -19.46
CA PRO A 10 14.34 -8.83 -18.77
C PRO A 10 14.44 -8.58 -17.26
N GLU A 11 13.40 -8.98 -16.53
CA GLU A 11 13.41 -9.02 -15.07
C GLU A 11 14.62 -9.85 -14.65
N SER A 12 15.61 -9.18 -14.07
CA SER A 12 16.81 -9.85 -13.59
C SER A 12 16.54 -10.34 -12.17
N ALA A 13 17.17 -11.44 -11.76
CA ALA A 13 17.12 -11.91 -10.38
C ALA A 13 17.52 -10.84 -9.35
N ALA A 14 18.31 -9.83 -9.76
CA ALA A 14 18.65 -8.69 -8.92
C ALA A 14 17.46 -7.72 -8.71
N SER A 15 16.61 -7.53 -9.72
CA SER A 15 15.38 -6.70 -9.64
C SER A 15 14.37 -7.34 -8.70
N GLU A 16 14.10 -8.64 -8.85
CA GLU A 16 13.19 -9.38 -7.96
C GLU A 16 13.66 -9.33 -6.50
N LEU A 17 14.98 -9.44 -6.28
CA LEU A 17 15.56 -9.36 -4.94
C LEU A 17 15.38 -7.95 -4.36
N GLU A 18 15.56 -6.91 -5.16
CA GLU A 18 15.39 -5.52 -4.72
C GLU A 18 13.93 -5.22 -4.35
N GLU A 19 12.98 -5.69 -5.16
CA GLU A 19 11.54 -5.58 -4.90
C GLU A 19 11.15 -6.29 -3.61
N ARG A 20 11.59 -7.54 -3.42
CA ARG A 20 11.36 -8.27 -2.16
C ARG A 20 12.00 -7.57 -0.96
N ALA A 21 13.22 -7.08 -1.11
CA ALA A 21 13.90 -6.35 -0.04
C ALA A 21 13.16 -5.06 0.31
N ARG A 22 12.59 -4.36 -0.68
CA ARG A 22 11.75 -3.17 -0.48
C ARG A 22 10.48 -3.51 0.29
N ALA A 23 9.75 -4.53 -0.16
CA ALA A 23 8.53 -5.00 0.52
C ALA A 23 8.82 -5.40 1.97
N LEU A 24 9.91 -6.13 2.23
CA LEU A 24 10.32 -6.51 3.59
C LEU A 24 10.63 -5.31 4.47
N ARG A 25 11.40 -4.32 3.97
CA ARG A 25 11.68 -3.09 4.73
C ARG A 25 10.40 -2.33 5.08
N CYS A 26 9.47 -2.25 4.12
CA CYS A 26 8.16 -1.65 4.36
C CYS A 26 7.40 -2.41 5.45
N LEU A 27 7.31 -3.74 5.37
CA LEU A 27 6.63 -4.54 6.39
C LEU A 27 7.23 -4.38 7.79
N TYR A 28 8.56 -4.39 7.91
CA TYR A 28 9.22 -4.11 9.20
C TYR A 28 8.82 -2.74 9.76
N ARG A 29 8.84 -1.71 8.91
CA ARG A 29 8.46 -0.35 9.31
C ARG A 29 6.99 -0.27 9.75
N ILE A 30 6.11 -0.96 9.04
CA ILE A 30 4.68 -1.05 9.37
C ILE A 30 4.49 -1.75 10.72
N ASP A 31 5.18 -2.87 10.96
CA ASP A 31 5.08 -3.61 12.22
C ASP A 31 5.61 -2.80 13.41
N GLU A 32 6.68 -2.02 13.23
CA GLU A 32 7.15 -1.06 14.25
C GLU A 32 6.06 -0.06 14.62
N ILE A 33 5.39 0.53 13.62
CA ILE A 33 4.30 1.49 13.82
C ILE A 33 3.14 0.80 14.55
N LEU A 34 2.71 -0.37 14.08
CA LEU A 34 1.64 -1.19 14.66
C LEU A 34 1.91 -1.61 16.12
N GLY A 35 3.17 -1.75 16.50
CA GLY A 35 3.62 -2.04 17.86
C GLY A 35 3.47 -0.89 18.86
N ARG A 36 3.28 0.35 18.41
CA ARG A 36 3.25 1.55 19.27
C ARG A 36 1.97 1.63 20.09
N ARG A 37 2.06 1.49 21.42
CA ARG A 37 0.92 1.51 22.35
C ARG A 37 0.62 2.88 22.95
N ASP A 38 1.53 3.83 22.76
CA ASP A 38 1.54 5.19 23.27
C ASP A 38 0.74 6.18 22.41
N ILE A 39 0.19 5.73 21.28
CA ILE A 39 -0.55 6.56 20.33
C ILE A 39 -1.98 6.11 20.13
N THR A 40 -2.83 7.06 19.75
CA THR A 40 -4.22 6.81 19.36
C THR A 40 -4.31 5.98 18.08
N THR A 41 -5.47 5.38 17.83
CA THR A 41 -5.75 4.66 16.56
C THR A 41 -5.58 5.58 15.35
N ASP A 42 -5.88 6.87 15.49
CA ASP A 42 -5.77 7.85 14.41
C ASP A 42 -4.33 8.09 14.01
N GLU A 43 -3.50 8.38 15.01
CA GLU A 43 -2.08 8.62 14.84
C GLU A 43 -1.40 7.38 14.28
N LEU A 44 -1.83 6.20 14.74
CA LEU A 44 -1.39 4.92 14.21
C LEU A 44 -1.70 4.79 12.72
N VAL A 45 -2.96 4.99 12.33
CA VAL A 45 -3.40 4.87 10.93
C VAL A 45 -2.69 5.91 10.06
N ARG A 46 -2.53 7.15 10.52
CA ARG A 46 -1.79 8.20 9.78
C ARG A 46 -0.32 7.84 9.58
N ALA A 47 0.34 7.36 10.63
CA ALA A 47 1.74 6.92 10.54
C ALA A 47 1.88 5.74 9.57
N LEU A 48 0.96 4.78 9.64
CA LEU A 48 0.91 3.64 8.74
C LEU A 48 0.72 4.09 7.28
N LEU A 49 -0.24 4.98 7.01
CA LEU A 49 -0.46 5.52 5.67
C LEU A 49 0.76 6.25 5.10
N ALA A 50 1.51 6.97 5.93
CA ALA A 50 2.73 7.64 5.50
C ALA A 50 3.88 6.67 5.16
N ALA A 51 3.89 5.45 5.71
CA ALA A 51 4.95 4.47 5.50
C ALA A 51 4.71 3.53 4.30
N ILE A 52 3.44 3.24 3.97
CA ILE A 52 3.08 2.34 2.85
C ILE A 52 3.79 2.69 1.52
N PRO A 53 3.91 3.97 1.10
CA PRO A 53 4.51 4.30 -0.19
C PRO A 53 5.91 3.74 -0.40
N GLU A 54 6.71 3.62 0.67
CA GLU A 54 8.08 3.10 0.63
C GLU A 54 8.17 1.65 0.13
N GLY A 55 7.07 0.90 0.24
CA GLY A 55 6.96 -0.48 -0.24
C GLY A 55 6.67 -0.61 -1.73
N PHE A 56 6.27 0.48 -2.40
CA PHE A 56 5.82 0.47 -3.80
C PHE A 56 6.96 0.85 -4.75
N THR A 57 6.78 0.51 -6.03
CA THR A 57 7.76 0.75 -7.11
C THR A 57 8.03 2.24 -7.30
N HIS A 58 6.99 3.07 -7.18
CA HIS A 58 7.02 4.52 -7.41
C HIS A 58 6.57 5.31 -6.16
N PRO A 59 7.34 5.29 -5.06
CA PRO A 59 6.97 5.94 -3.80
C PRO A 59 6.72 7.44 -3.94
N GLU A 60 7.41 8.11 -4.88
CA GLU A 60 7.38 9.56 -5.07
C GLU A 60 6.06 10.12 -5.59
N VAL A 61 5.26 9.27 -6.26
CA VAL A 61 3.91 9.61 -6.76
C VAL A 61 2.84 8.77 -6.06
N CYS A 62 3.20 8.04 -5.02
CA CYS A 62 2.33 7.10 -4.33
C CYS A 62 1.62 7.81 -3.17
N GLY A 63 0.30 7.96 -3.30
CA GLY A 63 -0.58 8.42 -2.24
C GLY A 63 -1.33 7.23 -1.63
N THR A 64 -1.70 7.37 -0.35
CA THR A 64 -2.43 6.32 0.37
C THR A 64 -3.65 6.90 1.07
N ARG A 65 -4.68 6.07 1.22
CA ARG A 65 -5.91 6.42 1.93
C ARG A 65 -6.42 5.22 2.70
N ALA A 66 -6.98 5.46 3.89
CA ALA A 66 -7.78 4.50 4.61
C ALA A 66 -9.17 5.07 4.87
N ARG A 67 -10.19 4.22 4.70
CA ARG A 67 -11.53 4.46 5.22
C ARG A 67 -11.77 3.45 6.31
N LEU A 68 -12.21 3.91 7.47
CA LEU A 68 -12.53 3.07 8.64
C LEU A 68 -13.87 3.56 9.18
N ARG A 69 -14.94 2.81 8.92
CA ARG A 69 -16.33 3.22 9.21
C ARG A 69 -16.59 4.64 8.66
N ASP A 70 -16.94 5.59 9.53
CA ASP A 70 -17.23 6.98 9.14
C ASP A 70 -15.99 7.87 8.98
N ARG A 71 -14.80 7.29 9.11
CA ARG A 71 -13.54 8.04 9.25
C ARG A 71 -12.67 7.85 8.03
N ARG A 72 -12.01 8.93 7.61
CA ARG A 72 -11.14 8.96 6.43
C ARG A 72 -9.79 9.53 6.80
N PHE A 73 -8.75 8.86 6.34
CA PHE A 73 -7.35 9.21 6.57
C PHE A 73 -6.62 9.17 5.23
N ALA A 74 -5.72 10.12 4.97
CA ALA A 74 -4.89 10.14 3.77
C ALA A 74 -3.48 10.63 4.11
N SER A 75 -2.48 10.16 3.37
CA SER A 75 -1.08 10.59 3.53
C SER A 75 -0.77 11.93 2.85
N SER A 76 -1.59 12.35 1.88
CA SER A 76 -1.45 13.59 1.10
C SER A 76 -2.83 14.14 0.69
N ASP A 77 -2.85 15.32 0.07
CA ASP A 77 -4.06 15.90 -0.53
C ASP A 77 -4.59 14.97 -1.63
N PHE A 78 -5.59 14.17 -1.28
CA PHE A 78 -6.17 13.17 -2.15
C PHE A 78 -6.83 13.82 -3.37
N VAL A 79 -6.34 13.46 -4.55
CA VAL A 79 -7.00 13.74 -5.82
C VAL A 79 -7.45 12.39 -6.40
N PRO A 80 -8.74 12.22 -6.76
CA PRO A 80 -9.18 11.01 -7.44
C PRO A 80 -8.37 10.77 -8.72
N THR A 81 -7.70 9.62 -8.81
CA THR A 81 -6.99 9.18 -10.02
C THR A 81 -7.56 7.84 -10.50
N PRO A 82 -7.44 7.53 -11.80
CA PRO A 82 -7.82 6.21 -12.31
C PRO A 82 -6.82 5.12 -11.90
N TRP A 83 -5.66 5.49 -11.34
CA TRP A 83 -4.59 4.59 -10.94
C TRP A 83 -4.72 4.25 -9.47
N LEU A 84 -5.70 3.40 -9.15
CA LEU A 84 -6.10 3.07 -7.79
C LEU A 84 -6.02 1.55 -7.55
N LEU A 85 -5.41 1.18 -6.43
CA LEU A 85 -5.41 -0.16 -5.86
C LEU A 85 -6.15 -0.11 -4.52
N THR A 86 -7.15 -0.97 -4.34
CA THR A 86 -7.99 -1.02 -3.15
C THR A 86 -8.01 -2.44 -2.58
N VAL A 87 -7.86 -2.54 -1.26
CA VAL A 87 -8.02 -3.79 -0.50
C VAL A 87 -8.95 -3.58 0.70
N PRO A 88 -9.82 -4.55 1.03
CA PRO A 88 -10.74 -4.42 2.16
C PRO A 88 -10.00 -4.54 3.51
N LEU A 89 -10.47 -3.80 4.51
CA LEU A 89 -10.05 -3.95 5.91
C LEU A 89 -11.08 -4.79 6.67
N VAL A 90 -10.77 -6.07 6.85
CA VAL A 90 -11.67 -7.04 7.49
C VAL A 90 -11.25 -7.28 8.95
N VAL A 91 -12.03 -6.77 9.90
CA VAL A 91 -11.78 -6.91 11.33
C VAL A 91 -12.78 -7.92 11.90
N GLN A 92 -12.29 -9.02 12.47
CA GLN A 92 -13.13 -10.09 13.04
C GLN A 92 -14.21 -10.64 12.08
N GLY A 93 -13.91 -10.67 10.77
CA GLY A 93 -14.84 -11.15 9.74
C GLY A 93 -15.79 -10.09 9.18
N GLU A 94 -15.77 -8.88 9.72
CA GLU A 94 -16.56 -7.75 9.21
C GLU A 94 -15.69 -6.78 8.40
N THR A 95 -16.15 -6.41 7.21
CA THR A 95 -15.51 -5.33 6.43
C THR A 95 -15.77 -4.00 7.13
N THR A 96 -14.76 -3.48 7.82
CA THR A 96 -14.83 -2.22 8.56
C THR A 96 -14.37 -1.02 7.74
N GLY A 97 -13.87 -1.25 6.54
CA GLY A 97 -13.26 -0.22 5.74
C GLY A 97 -12.44 -0.77 4.57
N GLU A 98 -11.56 0.07 4.06
CA GLU A 98 -10.65 -0.25 2.97
C GLU A 98 -9.35 0.54 3.08
N LEU A 99 -8.27 -0.07 2.60
CA LEU A 99 -6.98 0.56 2.42
C LEU A 99 -6.73 0.71 0.93
N GLU A 100 -6.20 1.86 0.56
CA GLU A 100 -6.04 2.25 -0.82
C GLU A 100 -4.67 2.85 -1.06
N VAL A 101 -4.15 2.58 -2.25
CA VAL A 101 -2.95 3.18 -2.80
C VAL A 101 -3.27 3.71 -4.18
N TYR A 102 -2.79 4.91 -4.50
CA TYR A 102 -2.99 5.50 -5.81
C TYR A 102 -1.71 6.17 -6.31
N TYR A 103 -1.52 6.19 -7.62
CA TYR A 103 -0.50 7.03 -8.24
C TYR A 103 -1.10 8.37 -8.66
N THR A 104 -0.35 9.45 -8.49
CA THR A 104 -0.75 10.82 -8.89
C THR A 104 -0.44 11.12 -10.36
N GLU A 105 0.36 10.28 -11.01
CA GLU A 105 0.80 10.42 -12.39
C GLU A 105 0.56 9.13 -13.20
N PRO A 106 0.39 9.24 -14.53
CA PRO A 106 0.27 8.07 -15.38
C PRO A 106 1.49 7.15 -15.27
N ARG A 107 1.24 5.86 -15.12
CA ARG A 107 2.25 4.81 -15.13
C ARG A 107 1.88 3.73 -16.16
N ALA A 108 2.89 3.02 -16.63
CA ALA A 108 2.69 1.93 -17.60
C ALA A 108 1.79 0.85 -17.00
N GLN A 109 0.96 0.21 -17.83
CA GLN A 109 0.16 -0.92 -17.38
C GLN A 109 1.07 -2.12 -17.06
N ARG A 110 0.70 -2.81 -15.99
CA ARG A 110 1.30 -3.99 -15.37
C ARG A 110 0.17 -4.99 -15.10
N ASP A 111 0.10 -5.58 -13.90
CA ASP A 111 -0.86 -6.64 -13.57
C ASP A 111 -2.21 -6.07 -13.10
N GLN A 112 -2.19 -5.07 -12.23
CA GLN A 112 -3.36 -4.48 -11.57
C GLN A 112 -3.52 -3.01 -11.98
N GLY A 113 -3.64 -2.74 -13.29
CA GLY A 113 -3.47 -1.39 -13.81
C GLY A 113 -1.99 -1.02 -13.77
N PRO A 114 -1.53 0.03 -13.08
CA PRO A 114 -0.11 0.35 -12.99
C PRO A 114 0.65 -0.36 -11.86
N PHE A 115 -0.01 -1.24 -11.11
CA PHE A 115 0.56 -1.93 -9.95
C PHE A 115 0.93 -3.39 -10.28
N LEU A 116 1.92 -3.91 -9.56
CA LEU A 116 2.34 -5.31 -9.62
C LEU A 116 1.47 -6.19 -8.71
N ASP A 117 1.39 -7.49 -9.00
CA ASP A 117 0.72 -8.44 -8.10
C ASP A 117 1.37 -8.50 -6.71
N GLU A 118 2.69 -8.34 -6.62
CA GLU A 118 3.45 -8.26 -5.37
C GLU A 118 3.05 -7.04 -4.54
N GLU A 119 2.78 -5.89 -5.18
CA GLU A 119 2.33 -4.67 -4.52
C GLU A 119 0.92 -4.83 -3.94
N ARG A 120 0.03 -5.54 -4.65
CA ARG A 120 -1.27 -5.96 -4.10
C ARG A 120 -1.11 -6.83 -2.87
N ARG A 121 -0.27 -7.88 -2.94
CA ARG A 121 -0.03 -8.80 -1.81
C ARG A 121 0.57 -8.08 -0.60
N LEU A 122 1.46 -7.11 -0.84
CA LEU A 122 1.99 -6.25 0.21
C LEU A 122 0.87 -5.46 0.89
N LEU A 123 0.01 -4.81 0.12
CA LEU A 123 -1.10 -4.02 0.66
C LEU A 123 -2.12 -4.88 1.43
N GLU A 124 -2.42 -6.08 0.94
CA GLU A 124 -3.25 -7.08 1.62
C GLU A 124 -2.65 -7.47 2.98
N THR A 125 -1.35 -7.76 3.02
CA THR A 125 -0.64 -8.11 4.26
C THR A 125 -0.68 -6.96 5.27
N ILE A 126 -0.45 -5.73 4.82
CA ILE A 126 -0.55 -4.53 5.66
C ILE A 126 -1.99 -4.36 6.20
N ALA A 127 -3.00 -4.60 5.36
CA ALA A 127 -4.40 -4.54 5.76
C ALA A 127 -4.74 -5.58 6.84
N GLU A 128 -4.24 -6.82 6.71
CA GLU A 128 -4.38 -7.89 7.71
C GLU A 128 -3.72 -7.52 9.05
N HIS A 129 -2.48 -7.01 9.01
CA HIS A 129 -1.76 -6.61 10.21
C HIS A 129 -2.46 -5.46 10.94
N LEU A 130 -2.92 -4.44 10.19
CA LEU A 130 -3.71 -3.35 10.73
C LEU A 130 -5.01 -3.86 11.35
N ALA A 131 -5.79 -4.68 10.63
CA ALA A 131 -7.04 -5.23 11.12
C ALA A 131 -6.86 -6.03 12.42
N SER A 132 -5.76 -6.79 12.52
CA SER A 132 -5.37 -7.52 13.72
C SER A 132 -5.12 -6.60 14.91
N VAL A 133 -4.46 -5.44 14.72
CA VAL A 133 -4.28 -4.42 15.76
C VAL A 133 -5.59 -3.74 16.13
N LEU A 134 -6.42 -3.40 15.14
CA LEU A 134 -7.72 -2.75 15.37
C LEU A 134 -8.66 -3.64 16.20
N ALA A 135 -8.69 -4.95 15.93
CA ALA A 135 -9.43 -5.92 16.73
C ALA A 135 -9.01 -5.90 18.21
N ARG A 136 -7.69 -5.81 18.48
CA ARG A 136 -7.16 -5.74 19.85
C ARG A 136 -7.47 -4.42 20.55
N ARG A 137 -7.55 -3.32 19.80
CA ARG A 137 -7.85 -1.98 20.34
C ARG A 137 -9.34 -1.74 20.59
N ARG A 138 -10.23 -2.71 20.31
CA ARG A 138 -11.69 -2.61 20.43
C ARG A 138 -12.22 -1.34 19.75
N LEU A 139 -12.06 -1.28 18.43
CA LEU A 139 -12.83 -0.36 17.59
C LEU A 139 -14.30 -0.77 17.55
#